data_AF-A0A845YEG7-F1
#
_entry.id   AF-A0A845YEG7-F1
#
_cell.length_a   1.000
_cell.length_b   1.000
_cell.length_c   1.000
_cell.angle_alpha   90.00
_cell.angle_beta   90.00
_cell.angle_gamma   90.00
#
_symmetry.space_group_name_H-M   'P 1'
#
loop_
_entity.id
_entity.type
_entity.pdbx_description
1 polymer ?
#
loop_
_entity_poly.entity_id
_entity_poly.type
_entity_poly.pdbx_seq_one_letter_code
_entity_poly.pdbx_strand_id
1 'polypeptide(L)'
;MPRGGKRRGAGRKPDWRHGKTRTIRVPEALVEEILEYAHKLDTGDTTDYDTISKVVDLSGITIPEIRGKRFVFLSDLIKVGYLIEPEKLANKAIDEIYREQVVSYSR
;
A
#
# COMPACT_ATOMS: atom_id res chain seq x y z
N MET A 1 -32.93 38.80 -20.32
CA MET A 1 -32.27 37.53 -19.94
C MET A 1 -32.33 37.39 -18.41
N PRO A 2 -32.91 36.32 -17.85
CA PRO A 2 -32.89 36.13 -16.40
C PRO A 2 -31.51 35.61 -15.98
N ARG A 3 -30.82 36.33 -15.08
CA ARG A 3 -29.60 35.87 -14.43
C ARG A 3 -30.01 34.96 -13.27
N GLY A 4 -29.77 33.66 -13.39
CA GLY A 4 -30.07 32.68 -12.34
C GLY A 4 -29.35 33.03 -11.04
N GLY A 5 -30.09 33.49 -10.04
CA GLY A 5 -29.55 33.80 -8.72
C GLY A 5 -29.15 32.53 -7.96
N LYS A 6 -27.97 32.53 -7.36
CA LYS A 6 -27.46 31.48 -6.47
C LYS A 6 -28.40 31.33 -5.27
N ARG A 7 -29.28 30.32 -5.27
CA ARG A 7 -30.08 29.94 -4.09
C ARG A 7 -29.28 28.93 -3.25
N ARG A 8 -29.39 28.99 -1.91
CA ARG A 8 -28.87 27.92 -1.04
C ARG A 8 -29.54 26.60 -1.44
N GLY A 9 -28.74 25.65 -1.92
CA GLY A 9 -29.23 24.35 -2.40
C GLY A 9 -29.48 24.24 -3.92
N ALA A 10 -29.28 25.30 -4.72
CA ALA A 10 -29.45 25.25 -6.18
C ALA A 10 -28.24 24.70 -6.95
N GLY A 11 -27.53 23.74 -6.37
CA GLY A 11 -26.44 23.01 -7.02
C GLY A 11 -26.80 21.53 -7.16
N ARG A 12 -26.40 20.91 -8.28
CA ARG A 12 -26.40 19.44 -8.39
C ARG A 12 -25.55 18.89 -7.24
N LYS A 13 -26.07 17.89 -6.52
CA LYS A 13 -25.28 17.19 -5.51
C LYS A 13 -24.07 16.57 -6.20
N PRO A 14 -22.87 16.67 -5.63
CA PRO A 14 -21.71 15.99 -6.20
C PRO A 14 -21.98 14.48 -6.23
N ASP A 15 -21.66 13.86 -7.36
CA ASP A 15 -21.85 12.41 -7.56
C ASP A 15 -20.78 11.59 -6.79
N TRP A 16 -19.70 12.23 -6.35
CA TRP A 16 -18.63 11.65 -5.52
C TRP A 16 -19.05 11.55 -4.05
N ARG A 17 -18.79 10.40 -3.42
CA ARG A 17 -19.10 10.14 -2.00
C ARG A 17 -18.32 11.05 -1.06
N HIS A 18 -17.07 11.38 -1.40
CA HIS A 18 -16.24 12.33 -0.66
C HIS A 18 -16.62 13.81 -0.92
N GLY A 19 -17.63 14.04 -1.76
CA GLY A 19 -18.27 15.33 -1.94
C GLY A 19 -17.47 16.31 -2.78
N LYS A 20 -16.58 17.08 -2.16
CA LYS A 20 -15.92 18.22 -2.84
C LYS A 20 -14.76 17.75 -3.72
N THR A 21 -14.77 18.14 -4.99
CA THR A 21 -13.67 17.91 -5.94
C THR A 21 -12.99 19.21 -6.34
N ARG A 22 -11.76 19.12 -6.83
CA ARG A 22 -10.97 20.24 -7.36
C ARG A 22 -10.30 19.83 -8.66
N THR A 23 -10.35 20.70 -9.67
CA THR A 23 -9.65 20.47 -10.95
C THR A 23 -8.14 20.63 -10.77
N ILE A 24 -7.39 19.66 -11.28
CA ILE A 24 -5.94 19.69 -11.43
C ILE A 24 -5.56 19.53 -12.91
N ARG A 25 -4.36 19.95 -13.30
CA ARG A 25 -3.81 19.71 -14.64
C ARG A 25 -2.70 18.69 -14.52
N VAL A 26 -2.76 17.65 -15.35
CA VAL A 26 -1.82 16.52 -15.36
C VAL A 26 -1.50 16.13 -16.80
N PRO A 27 -0.36 15.46 -17.08
CA PRO A 27 -0.11 14.84 -18.37
C PRO A 27 -1.23 13.87 -18.76
N GLU A 28 -1.57 13.82 -20.05
CA GLU A 28 -2.66 12.96 -20.56
C GLU A 28 -2.41 11.48 -20.26
N ALA A 29 -1.14 11.05 -20.27
CA ALA A 29 -0.73 9.70 -19.93
C ALA A 29 -1.10 9.24 -18.50
N LEU A 30 -1.42 10.15 -17.58
CA LEU A 30 -1.77 9.83 -16.19
C LEU A 30 -3.27 9.87 -15.91
N VAL A 31 -4.10 10.25 -16.89
CA VAL A 31 -5.52 10.52 -16.66
C VAL A 31 -6.27 9.28 -16.18
N GLU A 32 -6.05 8.13 -16.83
CA GLU A 32 -6.75 6.88 -16.50
C GLU A 32 -6.37 6.37 -15.10
N GLU A 33 -5.07 6.35 -14.77
CA GLU A 33 -4.57 5.91 -13.47
C GLU A 33 -5.10 6.78 -12.32
N ILE A 34 -5.10 8.10 -12.50
CA ILE A 34 -5.59 9.03 -11.48
C ILE A 34 -7.11 8.88 -11.30
N LEU A 35 -7.86 8.67 -12.37
CA LEU A 35 -9.30 8.43 -12.29
C LEU A 35 -9.62 7.11 -11.59
N GLU A 36 -8.90 6.03 -11.92
CA GLU A 36 -9.05 4.74 -11.27
C GLU A 36 -8.78 4.85 -9.76
N TYR A 37 -7.66 5.49 -9.39
CA TYR A 37 -7.33 5.75 -7.99
C TYR A 37 -8.41 6.57 -7.28
N ALA A 38 -8.88 7.65 -7.92
CA ALA A 38 -9.92 8.50 -7.36
C ALA A 38 -11.23 7.72 -7.11
N HIS A 39 -11.61 6.82 -8.03
CA HIS A 39 -12.80 5.99 -7.88
C HIS A 39 -12.67 4.98 -6.73
N LYS A 40 -11.53 4.28 -6.62
CA LYS A 40 -11.28 3.33 -5.52
C LYS A 40 -11.29 4.03 -4.17
N LEU A 41 -10.65 5.19 -4.08
CA LEU A 41 -10.70 6.04 -2.89
C LEU A 41 -12.15 6.43 -2.57
N ASP A 42 -12.94 6.79 -3.60
CA ASP A 42 -14.32 7.23 -3.39
C ASP A 42 -15.26 6.12 -2.93
N THR A 43 -15.08 4.89 -3.40
CA THR A 43 -15.89 3.72 -3.00
C THR A 43 -15.54 3.19 -1.61
N GLY A 44 -14.37 3.57 -1.08
CA GLY A 44 -13.81 3.02 0.16
C GLY A 44 -13.08 1.70 -0.07
N ASP A 45 -12.79 1.35 -1.34
CA ASP A 45 -11.92 0.24 -1.65
C ASP A 45 -10.49 0.61 -1.25
N THR A 46 -9.94 -0.11 -0.28
CA THR A 46 -8.52 -0.05 0.04
C THR A 46 -7.74 -0.48 -1.19
N THR A 47 -7.14 0.48 -1.89
CA THR A 47 -5.94 0.21 -2.68
C THR A 47 -4.91 -0.35 -1.71
N ASP A 48 -4.74 -1.67 -1.72
CA ASP A 48 -3.50 -2.27 -1.25
C ASP A 48 -2.41 -1.57 -2.07
N TYR A 49 -1.68 -0.68 -1.42
CA TYR A 49 -0.51 -0.08 -2.03
C TYR A 49 0.48 -1.22 -2.28
N ASP A 50 0.44 -1.80 -3.47
CA ASP A 50 1.42 -2.77 -3.95
C ASP A 50 2.70 -2.00 -4.35
N THR A 51 3.19 -1.13 -3.44
CA THR A 51 4.52 -0.52 -3.53
C THR A 51 5.61 -1.52 -3.17
N ILE A 52 5.24 -2.72 -2.72
CA ILE A 52 6.16 -3.79 -2.42
C ILE A 52 6.20 -4.70 -3.65
N SER A 53 7.15 -4.48 -4.55
CA SER A 53 7.62 -5.55 -5.41
C SER A 53 7.82 -6.80 -4.54
N LYS A 54 6.99 -7.82 -4.73
CA LYS A 54 7.10 -9.10 -3.98
C LYS A 54 8.40 -9.83 -4.27
N VAL A 55 9.15 -9.35 -5.25
CA VAL A 55 10.47 -9.83 -5.64
C VAL A 55 11.51 -8.95 -4.97
N VAL A 56 12.25 -9.55 -4.05
CA VAL A 56 13.49 -8.98 -3.49
C VAL A 56 14.63 -9.46 -4.38
N ASP A 57 15.38 -8.53 -4.96
CA ASP A 57 16.61 -8.87 -5.65
C ASP A 57 17.71 -9.16 -4.63
N LEU A 58 18.20 -10.38 -4.63
CA LEU A 58 19.28 -10.84 -3.76
C LEU A 58 20.61 -10.96 -4.51
N SER A 59 20.70 -10.38 -5.71
CA SER A 59 21.94 -10.37 -6.48
C SER A 59 23.06 -9.70 -5.68
N GLY A 60 24.21 -10.38 -5.60
CA GLY A 60 25.36 -9.90 -4.82
C GLY A 60 25.25 -10.07 -3.29
N ILE A 61 24.18 -10.68 -2.77
CA ILE A 61 24.03 -10.97 -1.34
C ILE A 61 24.42 -12.42 -1.03
N THR A 62 25.25 -12.61 0.00
CA THR A 62 25.63 -13.94 0.48
C THR A 62 24.45 -14.59 1.20
N ILE A 63 24.06 -15.79 0.75
CA ILE A 63 22.97 -16.57 1.36
C ILE A 63 23.56 -17.77 2.10
N PRO A 64 23.91 -17.64 3.40
CA PRO A 64 24.38 -18.76 4.19
C PRO A 64 23.28 -19.79 4.46
N GLU A 65 23.69 -21.04 4.64
CA GLU A 65 22.83 -22.12 5.13
C GLU A 65 23.19 -22.45 6.58
N ILE A 66 22.21 -22.32 7.48
CA ILE A 66 22.36 -22.58 8.91
C ILE A 66 21.28 -23.59 9.29
N ARG A 67 21.69 -24.76 9.81
CA ARG A 67 20.76 -25.84 10.22
C ARG A 67 19.78 -26.25 9.11
N GLY A 68 20.25 -26.34 7.86
CA GLY A 68 19.44 -26.73 6.70
C GLY A 68 18.49 -25.65 6.18
N LYS A 69 18.57 -24.42 6.72
CA LYS A 69 17.76 -23.28 6.29
C LYS A 69 18.65 -22.18 5.74
N ARG A 70 18.22 -21.55 4.65
CA ARG A 70 18.91 -20.41 4.05
C ARG A 70 18.50 -19.12 4.74
N PHE A 71 19.47 -18.27 5.03
CA PHE A 71 19.25 -16.98 5.69
C PHE A 71 19.81 -15.83 4.85
N VAL A 72 19.25 -14.65 5.04
CA VAL A 72 19.81 -13.38 4.59
C VAL A 72 19.99 -12.50 5.81
N PHE A 73 21.17 -11.93 5.99
CA PHE A 73 21.39 -10.98 7.07
C PHE A 73 20.82 -9.61 6.69
N LEU A 74 20.08 -9.01 7.62
CA LEU A 74 19.52 -7.66 7.43
C LEU A 74 20.61 -6.62 7.16
N SER A 75 21.80 -6.81 7.73
CA SER A 75 22.96 -5.95 7.47
C SER A 75 23.37 -5.93 5.99
N ASP A 76 23.22 -7.05 5.29
CA ASP A 76 23.62 -7.14 3.89
C ASP A 76 22.56 -6.52 2.98
N LEU A 77 21.27 -6.61 3.34
CA LEU A 77 20.20 -5.89 2.66
C LEU A 77 20.39 -4.37 2.76
N ILE A 78 20.77 -3.86 3.94
CA ILE A 78 21.05 -2.43 4.12
C ILE A 78 22.21 -1.96 3.23
N LYS A 79 23.28 -2.76 3.10
CA LYS A 79 24.43 -2.42 2.24
C LYS A 79 24.05 -2.31 0.77
N VAL A 80 23.09 -3.11 0.31
CA VAL A 80 22.58 -3.09 -1.07
C VAL A 80 21.57 -1.96 -1.29
N GLY A 81 21.20 -1.22 -0.23
CA GLY A 81 20.34 -0.03 -0.31
C GLY A 81 18.88 -0.30 0.00
N TYR A 82 18.54 -1.47 0.55
CA TYR A 82 17.18 -1.74 1.03
C TYR A 82 16.89 -0.97 2.32
N LEU A 83 15.71 -0.36 2.37
CA LEU A 83 15.18 0.26 3.58
C LEU A 83 14.41 -0.80 4.39
N ILE A 84 14.72 -0.90 5.69
CA ILE A 84 14.09 -1.85 6.60
C ILE A 84 13.25 -1.07 7.61
N GLU A 85 11.98 -1.44 7.76
CA GLU A 85 11.06 -0.90 8.76
C GLU A 85 10.89 -1.90 9.92
N PRO A 86 11.57 -1.70 11.07
CA PRO A 86 11.65 -2.71 12.12
C PRO A 86 10.31 -3.04 12.78
N GLU A 87 9.42 -2.05 12.90
CA GLU A 87 8.13 -2.21 13.59
C GLU A 87 7.21 -3.20 12.86
N LYS A 88 7.16 -3.15 11.52
CA LYS A 88 6.38 -4.10 10.72
C LYS A 88 6.96 -5.52 10.80
N LEU A 89 8.29 -5.63 10.87
CA LEU A 89 8.97 -6.91 10.99
C LEU A 89 8.69 -7.58 12.35
N ALA A 90 8.74 -6.80 13.43
CA ALA A 90 8.48 -7.28 14.78
C ALA A 90 7.05 -7.83 14.92
N ASN A 91 6.05 -7.11 14.44
CA ASN A 91 4.66 -7.56 14.49
C ASN A 91 4.45 -8.88 13.72
N LYS A 92 5.09 -9.02 12.55
CA LYS A 92 5.01 -10.24 11.75
C LYS A 92 5.71 -11.44 12.42
N ALA A 93 6.84 -11.22 13.07
CA ALA A 93 7.55 -12.25 13.81
C ALA A 93 6.73 -12.75 15.02
N ILE A 94 6.07 -11.81 15.72
CA ILE A 94 5.17 -12.11 16.83
C ILE A 94 4.00 -13.00 16.34
N ASP A 95 3.35 -12.65 15.24
CA ASP A 95 2.25 -13.43 14.66
C ASP A 95 2.66 -14.87 14.30
N GLU A 96 3.87 -15.05 13.77
CA GLU A 96 4.39 -16.35 13.37
C GLU A 96 4.69 -17.25 14.59
N ILE A 97 5.29 -16.67 15.63
CA ILE A 97 5.51 -17.36 16.93
C ILE A 97 4.18 -17.82 17.52
N TYR A 98 3.14 -16.98 17.50
CA TYR A 98 1.81 -17.36 17.99
C TYR A 98 1.20 -18.51 17.18
N ARG A 99 1.35 -18.52 15.84
CA ARG A 99 0.86 -19.64 15.00
C ARG A 99 1.55 -20.95 15.34
N GLU A 100 2.87 -20.93 15.51
CA GLU A 100 3.64 -22.13 15.86
C GLU A 100 3.24 -22.69 17.23
N GLN A 101 3.03 -21.80 18.22
CA GLN A 101 2.56 -22.21 19.55
C GLN A 101 1.17 -22.84 19.51
N VAL A 102 0.19 -22.25 18.81
CA VAL A 102 -1.17 -22.80 18.69
C VAL A 102 -1.17 -24.19 18.03
N VAL A 103 -0.33 -24.40 17.01
CA VAL A 103 -0.16 -25.70 16.36
C VAL A 103 0.46 -26.73 17.30
N SER A 104 1.39 -26.33 18.18
CA SER A 104 1.99 -27.24 19.17
C SER A 104 1.05 -27.66 20.31
N TYR A 105 0.09 -26.81 20.69
CA TYR A 105 -0.90 -27.09 21.75
C TYR A 105 -2.10 -27.91 21.27
N SER A 106 -2.23 -28.13 19.95
CA SER A 106 -3.34 -28.85 19.33
C SER A 106 -3.00 -30.29 18.92
N ARG A 107 -1.85 -30.81 19.35
CA ARG A 107 -1.42 -32.22 19.21
C ARG A 107 -1.35 -32.89 20.57
#